data_AF-A0A7J6WKY0-F1
#
_entry.id   AF-A0A7J6WKY0-F1
#
_cell.length_a   1.000
_cell.length_b   1.000
_cell.length_c   1.000
_cell.angle_alpha   90.00
_cell.angle_beta   90.00
_cell.angle_gamma   90.00
#
_symmetry.space_group_name_H-M   'P 1'
#
loop_
_entity.id
_entity.type
_entity.pdbx_description
1 polymer ?
#
loop_
_entity_poly.entity_id
_entity_poly.type
_entity_poly.pdbx_seq_one_letter_code
_entity_poly.pdbx_strand_id
1 'polypeptide(L)'
;MVKPKDELEAALDEASSSNGNKTLIIAMINKAYVQGENPLLNLFLESFWLGNNTQALVDQLLLVTLDQIALDRCKYLRLHCYGLVTDGVDYSGEKLYMSDDFIKMMWRRTNFLADVLKRGYNFVFT
;
A
#
# COMPACT_ATOMS: atom_id res chain seq x y z
N MET A 1 24.53 -7.60 -15.94
CA MET A 1 23.30 -7.16 -16.65
C MET A 1 22.29 -6.76 -15.59
N VAL A 2 21.91 -5.48 -15.52
CA VAL A 2 20.88 -5.00 -14.58
C VAL A 2 19.53 -5.36 -15.21
N LYS A 3 18.71 -6.18 -14.53
CA LYS A 3 17.33 -6.43 -14.96
C LYS A 3 16.58 -5.08 -14.94
N PRO A 4 15.73 -4.79 -15.93
CA PRO A 4 14.84 -3.63 -15.83
C PRO A 4 14.04 -3.75 -14.53
N LYS A 5 14.04 -2.69 -13.72
CA LYS A 5 13.20 -2.64 -12.51
C LYS A 5 11.75 -2.75 -12.95
N ASP A 6 11.03 -3.71 -12.37
CA ASP A 6 9.57 -3.74 -12.51
C ASP A 6 8.95 -2.60 -11.70
N GLU A 7 7.67 -2.31 -11.95
CA GLU A 7 6.96 -1.19 -11.33
C GLU A 7 6.97 -1.28 -9.80
N LEU A 8 6.95 -2.50 -9.25
CA LEU A 8 7.00 -2.72 -7.81
C LEU A 8 8.37 -2.33 -7.23
N GLU A 9 9.47 -2.77 -7.85
CA GLU A 9 10.81 -2.39 -7.39
C GLU A 9 10.99 -0.87 -7.40
N ALA A 10 10.50 -0.19 -8.44
CA ALA A 10 10.57 1.26 -8.53
C ALA A 10 9.79 1.95 -7.39
N ALA A 11 8.58 1.49 -7.08
CA ALA A 11 7.77 2.03 -5.99
C ALA A 11 8.42 1.79 -4.61
N LEU A 12 9.02 0.60 -4.40
CA LEU A 12 9.71 0.26 -3.17
C LEU A 12 10.99 1.09 -2.98
N ASP A 13 11.77 1.30 -4.04
CA ASP A 13 12.98 2.14 -4.00
C ASP A 13 12.63 3.61 -3.73
N GLU A 14 11.56 4.13 -4.34
CA GLU A 14 11.13 5.52 -4.13
C GLU A 14 10.71 5.73 -2.68
N ALA A 15 9.83 4.86 -2.16
CA ALA A 15 9.31 4.94 -0.80
C ALA A 15 10.36 4.60 0.29
N SER A 16 11.49 3.96 -0.03
CA SER A 16 12.57 3.70 0.94
C SER A 16 13.75 4.67 0.81
N SER A 17 13.68 5.63 -0.12
CA SER A 17 14.80 6.53 -0.41
C SER A 17 15.16 7.46 0.77
N SER A 18 14.20 7.75 1.66
CA SER A 18 14.31 8.78 2.71
C SER A 18 15.08 8.33 3.97
N ASN A 19 15.25 7.03 4.20
CA ASN A 19 15.75 6.50 5.49
C ASN A 19 17.08 5.74 5.40
N GLY A 20 17.65 5.60 4.19
CA GLY A 20 18.94 4.96 3.96
C GLY A 20 18.98 3.46 4.28
N ASN A 21 17.84 2.85 4.63
CA ASN A 21 17.70 1.42 4.84
C ASN A 21 16.45 0.93 4.09
N LYS A 22 16.39 -0.31 3.63
CA LYS A 22 15.24 -0.76 2.82
C LYS A 22 13.96 -1.00 3.64
N THR A 23 13.62 -0.13 4.59
CA THR A 23 12.46 -0.27 5.48
C THR A 23 11.32 0.63 5.06
N LEU A 24 10.10 0.12 5.08
CA LEU A 24 8.90 0.81 4.63
C LEU A 24 7.75 0.67 5.63
N ILE A 25 6.75 1.55 5.52
CA ILE A 25 5.42 1.31 6.08
C ILE A 25 4.51 0.98 4.92
N ILE A 26 3.84 -0.17 4.97
CA ILE A 26 2.92 -0.61 3.93
C ILE A 26 1.51 -0.58 4.50
N ALA A 27 0.61 0.16 3.84
CA ALA A 27 -0.81 0.15 4.14
C ALA A 27 -1.59 -0.26 2.88
N MET A 28 -2.53 -1.21 3.01
CA MET A 28 -3.41 -1.58 1.90
C MET A 28 -4.74 -0.86 1.99
N ILE A 29 -5.13 -0.19 0.90
CA ILE A 29 -6.37 0.59 0.84
C ILE A 29 -7.20 0.22 -0.38
N ASN A 30 -8.52 0.32 -0.22
CA ASN A 30 -9.48 0.26 -1.31
C ASN A 30 -10.40 1.50 -1.28
N LYS A 31 -11.38 1.55 -2.16
CA LYS A 31 -12.38 2.59 -2.32
C LYS A 31 -12.99 3.05 -1.00
N ALA A 32 -13.27 2.13 -0.07
CA ALA A 32 -13.91 2.45 1.20
C ALA A 32 -13.03 3.34 2.11
N TYR A 33 -11.70 3.26 1.98
CA TYR A 33 -10.76 4.07 2.76
C TYR A 33 -10.61 5.50 2.25
N VAL A 34 -10.98 5.75 0.99
CA VAL A 34 -10.72 7.00 0.29
C VAL A 34 -11.97 7.82 -0.03
N GLN A 35 -13.15 7.29 0.26
CA GLN A 35 -14.43 7.94 0.02
C GLN A 35 -15.11 8.41 1.31
N GLY A 36 -16.09 9.32 1.16
CA GLY A 36 -16.83 9.94 2.26
C GLY A 36 -16.39 11.39 2.53
N GLU A 37 -17.10 12.05 3.45
CA GLU A 37 -16.79 13.43 3.85
C GLU A 37 -15.47 13.54 4.61
N ASN A 38 -15.16 12.53 5.45
CA ASN A 38 -13.86 12.40 6.12
C ASN A 38 -13.31 10.97 5.93
N PRO A 39 -12.66 10.69 4.79
CA PRO A 39 -12.13 9.37 4.49
C PRO A 39 -11.12 8.90 5.55
N LEU A 40 -11.11 7.60 5.84
CA LEU A 40 -10.19 7.00 6.81
C LEU A 40 -8.71 7.24 6.45
N LEU A 41 -8.38 7.33 5.15
CA LEU A 41 -7.04 7.69 4.70
C LEU A 41 -6.60 9.07 5.21
N ASN A 42 -7.49 10.07 5.26
CA ASN A 42 -7.13 11.40 5.76
C ASN A 42 -6.80 11.34 7.26
N LEU A 43 -7.61 10.63 8.04
CA LEU A 43 -7.38 10.43 9.47
C LEU A 43 -6.06 9.67 9.72
N PHE A 44 -5.79 8.65 8.91
CA PHE A 44 -4.53 7.91 8.97
C PHE A 44 -3.32 8.81 8.69
N LEU A 45 -3.37 9.65 7.65
CA LEU A 45 -2.30 10.59 7.34
C LEU A 45 -2.15 11.66 8.44
N GLU A 46 -3.25 12.21 8.95
CA GLU A 46 -3.26 13.17 10.06
C GLU A 46 -2.62 12.59 11.33
N SER A 47 -2.77 11.29 11.58
CA SER A 47 -2.14 10.63 12.72
C SER A 47 -0.60 10.73 12.71
N PHE A 48 0.03 10.72 11.52
CA PHE A 48 1.48 10.93 11.42
C PHE A 48 1.88 12.36 11.78
N TRP A 49 1.04 13.35 11.41
CA TRP A 49 1.27 14.77 11.71
C TRP A 49 1.08 15.10 13.19
N LEU A 50 0.07 14.51 13.83
CA LEU A 50 -0.22 14.73 15.24
C LEU A 50 0.64 13.87 16.17
N GLY A 51 1.19 12.77 15.67
CA GLY A 51 2.02 11.86 16.46
C GLY A 51 3.39 12.44 16.81
N ASN A 52 3.95 11.97 17.93
CA ASN A 52 5.24 12.44 18.42
C ASN A 52 6.39 11.88 17.58
N ASN A 53 7.06 12.75 16.81
CA ASN A 53 8.17 12.41 15.90
C ASN A 53 7.80 11.41 14.78
N THR A 54 6.54 11.36 14.37
CA THR A 54 6.07 10.43 13.31
C THR A 54 5.91 11.07 11.95
N GLN A 55 5.95 12.41 11.84
CA GLN A 55 5.66 13.14 10.61
C GLN A 55 6.54 12.67 9.42
N ALA A 56 7.84 12.47 9.66
CA ALA A 56 8.79 12.03 8.62
C ALA A 56 8.57 10.58 8.16
N LEU A 57 7.76 9.78 8.87
CA LEU A 57 7.46 8.40 8.46
C LEU A 57 6.50 8.35 7.26
N VAL A 58 5.79 9.45 6.95
CA VAL A 58 4.96 9.54 5.74
C VAL A 58 5.81 9.37 4.48
N ASP A 59 7.07 9.81 4.49
CA ASP A 59 8.01 9.66 3.37
C ASP A 59 8.47 8.20 3.18
N GLN A 60 8.10 7.30 4.10
CA GLN A 60 8.36 5.86 4.04
C GLN A 60 7.09 5.05 3.76
N LEU A 61 5.95 5.72 3.61
CA LEU A 61 4.64 5.09 3.44
C LEU A 61 4.42 4.72 1.98
N LEU A 62 4.26 3.43 1.73
CA LEU A 62 3.76 2.88 0.47
C LEU A 62 2.28 2.49 0.62
N LEU A 63 1.40 3.19 -0.08
CA LEU A 63 -0.02 2.84 -0.19
C LEU A 63 -0.20 1.82 -1.31
N VAL A 64 -0.57 0.60 -0.93
CA VAL A 64 -0.90 -0.46 -1.88
C VAL A 64 -2.40 -0.43 -2.12
N THR A 65 -2.80 -0.11 -3.35
CA THR A 65 -4.20 0.14 -3.69
C THR A 65 -4.82 -1.06 -4.38
N LEU A 66 -6.01 -1.46 -3.94
CA LEU A 66 -6.73 -2.63 -4.43
C LEU A 66 -7.75 -2.35 -5.56
N ASP A 67 -7.96 -1.07 -5.87
CA ASP A 67 -8.82 -0.62 -6.97
C ASP A 67 -8.36 0.73 -7.52
N GLN A 68 -8.91 1.09 -8.69
CA GLN A 68 -8.52 2.30 -9.41
C GLN A 68 -8.88 3.59 -8.66
N ILE A 69 -9.99 3.62 -7.92
CA ILE A 69 -10.42 4.83 -7.19
C ILE A 69 -9.41 5.14 -6.07
N ALA A 70 -8.97 4.11 -5.35
CA ALA A 70 -7.92 4.26 -4.34
C ALA A 70 -6.58 4.67 -4.96
N LEU A 71 -6.21 4.10 -6.12
CA LEU A 71 -4.99 4.45 -6.85
C LEU A 71 -4.99 5.92 -7.29
N ASP A 72 -6.10 6.38 -7.86
CA ASP A 72 -6.26 7.75 -8.32
C ASP A 72 -6.21 8.74 -7.15
N ARG A 73 -6.86 8.41 -6.02
CA ARG A 73 -6.77 9.22 -4.81
C ARG A 73 -5.34 9.30 -4.27
N CYS A 74 -4.65 8.17 -4.19
CA CYS A 74 -3.26 8.13 -3.72
C CYS A 74 -2.35 9.02 -4.58
N LYS A 75 -2.46 8.90 -5.91
CA LYS A 75 -1.71 9.72 -6.86
C LYS A 75 -2.07 11.20 -6.77
N TYR A 76 -3.35 11.52 -6.59
CA TYR A 76 -3.82 12.90 -6.39
C TYR A 76 -3.16 13.55 -5.16
N LEU A 77 -3.00 12.78 -4.08
CA LEU A 77 -2.32 13.23 -2.85
C LEU A 77 -0.78 13.23 -2.95
N ARG A 78 -0.21 12.80 -4.09
CA ARG A 78 1.24 12.70 -4.35
C ARG A 78 1.98 11.84 -3.32
N LEU A 79 1.35 10.76 -2.89
CA LEU A 79 1.95 9.75 -2.02
C LEU A 79 2.62 8.66 -2.86
N HIS A 80 3.43 7.79 -2.23
CA HIS A 80 3.92 6.59 -2.90
C HIS A 80 2.79 5.57 -3.03
N CYS A 81 2.52 5.16 -4.26
CA CYS A 81 1.36 4.33 -4.60
C CYS A 81 1.79 3.10 -5.40
N TYR A 82 1.24 1.94 -5.06
CA TYR A 82 1.38 0.75 -5.90
C TYR A 82 0.01 0.09 -6.12
N GLY A 83 -0.40 0.01 -7.38
CA GLY A 83 -1.62 -0.70 -7.77
C GLY A 83 -1.41 -2.20 -7.76
N LEU A 84 -2.03 -2.91 -6.82
CA LEU A 84 -1.99 -4.36 -6.83
C LEU A 84 -3.01 -4.87 -7.86
N VAL A 85 -2.54 -5.29 -9.05
CA VAL A 85 -3.42 -5.79 -10.12
C VAL A 85 -4.09 -7.09 -9.68
N THR A 86 -5.41 -7.12 -9.89
CA THR A 86 -6.30 -8.19 -9.43
C THR A 86 -7.01 -8.80 -10.62
N ASP A 87 -6.41 -9.83 -11.21
CA ASP A 87 -7.04 -10.59 -12.29
C ASP A 87 -8.34 -11.25 -11.78
N GLY A 88 -9.48 -10.67 -12.15
CA GLY A 88 -10.79 -11.30 -12.04
C GLY A 88 -11.47 -11.27 -10.66
N VAL A 89 -10.92 -10.57 -9.67
CA VAL A 89 -11.59 -10.40 -8.37
C VAL A 89 -11.74 -8.91 -8.06
N ASP A 90 -12.98 -8.45 -8.01
CA ASP A 90 -13.32 -7.12 -7.50
C ASP A 90 -13.20 -7.11 -5.97
N TYR A 91 -12.24 -6.33 -5.47
CA TYR A 91 -11.95 -6.14 -4.05
C TYR A 91 -12.52 -4.83 -3.48
N SER A 92 -13.41 -4.17 -4.24
CA SER A 92 -14.06 -2.93 -3.80
C SER A 92 -15.21 -3.15 -2.81
N GLY A 93 -15.66 -4.39 -2.61
CA GLY A 93 -16.76 -4.77 -1.72
C GLY A 93 -16.36 -5.69 -0.56
N GLU A 94 -17.20 -5.73 0.47
CA GLU A 94 -17.10 -6.69 1.56
C GLU A 94 -17.20 -8.13 1.01
N LYS A 95 -16.22 -8.98 1.35
CA LYS A 95 -16.26 -10.40 1.01
C LYS A 95 -16.71 -11.19 2.23
N LEU A 96 -17.63 -12.13 2.03
CA LEU A 96 -18.06 -13.07 3.06
C LEU A 96 -16.84 -13.78 3.65
N TYR A 97 -16.72 -13.72 4.97
CA TYR A 97 -15.64 -14.35 5.71
C TYR A 97 -15.52 -15.84 5.33
N MET A 98 -14.29 -16.30 5.04
CA MET A 98 -13.97 -17.66 4.57
C MET A 98 -14.52 -18.07 3.19
N SER A 99 -15.11 -17.17 2.41
CA SER A 99 -15.39 -17.44 1.00
C SER A 99 -14.09 -17.66 0.20
N ASP A 100 -14.18 -18.35 -0.93
CA ASP A 100 -13.03 -18.54 -1.83
C ASP A 100 -12.41 -17.21 -2.27
N ASP A 101 -13.25 -16.19 -2.48
CA ASP A 101 -12.81 -14.83 -2.80
C ASP A 101 -12.04 -14.17 -1.65
N PHE A 102 -12.51 -14.35 -0.41
CA PHE A 102 -11.81 -13.89 0.79
C PHE A 102 -10.45 -14.59 0.94
N ILE A 103 -10.39 -15.90 0.72
CA ILE A 103 -9.14 -16.68 0.80
C ILE A 103 -8.16 -16.22 -0.28
N LYS A 104 -8.61 -16.05 -1.53
CA LYS A 104 -7.79 -15.53 -2.63
C LYS A 104 -7.25 -14.13 -2.32
N MET A 105 -8.08 -13.25 -1.75
CA MET A 105 -7.68 -11.92 -1.28
C MET A 105 -6.52 -12.00 -0.29
N MET A 106 -6.69 -12.84 0.74
CA MET A 106 -5.73 -13.00 1.82
C MET A 106 -4.40 -13.56 1.32
N TRP A 107 -4.45 -14.57 0.45
CA TRP A 107 -3.23 -15.10 -0.17
C TRP A 107 -2.55 -14.08 -1.06
N ARG A 108 -3.30 -13.24 -1.80
CA ARG A 108 -2.71 -12.18 -2.64
C ARG A 108 -1.96 -11.17 -1.78
N ARG A 109 -2.56 -10.74 -0.68
CA ARG A 109 -1.92 -9.87 0.32
C ARG A 109 -0.64 -10.49 0.87
N THR A 110 -0.71 -11.73 1.34
CA THR A 110 0.45 -12.45 1.89
C THR A 110 1.55 -12.65 0.85
N ASN A 111 1.19 -12.98 -0.40
CA ASN A 111 2.15 -13.17 -1.49
C ASN A 111 2.85 -11.87 -1.89
N PHE A 112 2.11 -10.75 -1.91
CA PHE A 112 2.70 -9.43 -2.13
C PHE A 112 3.74 -9.10 -1.04
N LEU A 113 3.36 -9.26 0.23
CA LEU A 113 4.27 -9.01 1.35
C LEU A 113 5.49 -9.93 1.32
N ALA A 114 5.31 -11.20 0.95
CA ALA A 114 6.41 -12.14 0.75
C ALA A 114 7.34 -11.73 -0.41
N ASP A 115 6.81 -11.16 -1.50
CA ASP A 115 7.64 -10.66 -2.61
C ASP A 115 8.48 -9.45 -2.19
N VAL A 116 7.91 -8.53 -1.42
CA VAL A 116 8.64 -7.40 -0.82
C VAL A 116 9.82 -7.89 0.04
N LEU A 117 9.61 -8.90 0.89
CA LEU A 117 10.69 -9.50 1.69
C LEU A 117 11.76 -10.17 0.82
N LYS A 118 11.36 -10.91 -0.24
CA LYS A 118 12.30 -11.57 -1.17
C LYS A 118 13.20 -10.58 -1.90
N ARG A 119 12.71 -9.35 -2.13
CA ARG A 119 13.47 -8.24 -2.74
C ARG A 119 14.43 -7.55 -1.76
N GLY A 120 14.43 -7.97 -0.49
CA GLY A 120 15.34 -7.46 0.54
C GLY A 120 14.86 -6.20 1.24
N TYR A 121 13.57 -5.87 1.13
CA TYR A 121 12.95 -4.81 1.90
C TYR A 121 12.39 -5.35 3.22
N ASN A 122 12.36 -4.52 4.24
CA ASN A 122 11.67 -4.75 5.51
C ASN A 122 10.44 -3.84 5.56
N PHE A 123 9.42 -4.23 6.30
CA PHE A 123 8.26 -3.36 6.46
C PHE A 123 7.52 -3.54 7.79
N VAL A 124 6.82 -2.48 8.18
CA VAL A 124 5.67 -2.54 9.07
C VAL A 124 4.42 -2.58 8.20
N PHE A 125 3.48 -3.47 8.50
CA PHE A 125 2.23 -3.63 7.76
C PHE A 125 1.04 -3.18 8.61
N THR A 126 0.15 -2.36 8.04
CA THR A 126 -1.07 -1.87 8.69
C THR A 126 -2.29 -1.90 7.79
#